data_AF-A0A1P8XFK1-F1
#
_entry.id   AF-A0A1P8XFK1-F1
#
_cell.length_a   1.000
_cell.length_b   1.000
_cell.length_c   1.000
_cell.angle_alpha   90.00
_cell.angle_beta   90.00
_cell.angle_gamma   90.00
#
_symmetry.space_group_name_H-M   'P 1'
#
loop_
_entity.id
_entity.type
_entity.pdbx_description
1 polymer ?
#
loop_
_entity_poly.entity_id
_entity_poly.type
_entity_poly.pdbx_seq_one_letter_code
_entity_poly.pdbx_strand_id
1 'polypeptide(L)'
;MTLALDRTDGEPLPTAAPTSRVGVNAGCSIPAAALDNRELAAWIRSHGVSVTARDDHDLDLVQFHNIKAVQVVFRCGYGTDVLRRAVAVGASRFIVSSAHHMARISECAHATKYLHLDEAAPLMLGDRRLRVVGLHTDVTEHSDVAGWSSAVQRLLARAAVLNACGATVKRITLSGGPTHMWLGADHPGARAIADAVDRALSDECRNWALPRPAVTLAALTN
;
A
#
# COMPACT_ATOMS: atom_id res chain seq x y z
N MET A 1 29.93 -9.00 32.65
CA MET A 1 29.67 -8.50 31.29
C MET A 1 28.23 -8.86 30.96
N THR A 2 27.33 -7.90 31.04
CA THR A 2 25.91 -8.08 30.73
C THR A 2 25.57 -7.05 29.66
N LEU A 3 25.26 -7.53 28.46
CA LEU A 3 24.86 -6.71 27.32
C LEU A 3 23.43 -6.20 27.57
N ALA A 4 23.29 -4.89 27.75
CA ALA A 4 22.01 -4.21 27.66
C ALA A 4 21.62 -4.13 26.18
N LEU A 5 20.54 -4.82 25.81
CA LEU A 5 19.86 -4.62 24.54
C LEU A 5 19.20 -3.25 24.59
N ASP A 6 19.76 -2.31 23.83
CA ASP A 6 19.21 -1.00 23.58
C ASP A 6 17.91 -1.19 22.79
N ARG A 7 16.80 -1.00 23.48
CA ARG A 7 15.45 -1.08 22.92
C ARG A 7 15.25 0.28 22.26
N THR A 8 15.35 0.33 20.94
CA THR A 8 15.00 1.51 20.15
C THR A 8 13.55 1.87 20.45
N ASP A 9 13.36 2.87 21.31
CA ASP A 9 12.06 3.49 21.59
C ASP A 9 11.60 4.19 20.31
N GLY A 10 10.81 3.48 19.51
CA GLY A 10 9.99 4.08 18.48
C GLY A 10 9.00 5.03 19.15
N GLU A 11 8.93 6.26 18.63
CA GLU A 11 8.01 7.29 19.13
C GLU A 11 6.59 6.70 19.25
N PRO A 12 5.92 6.85 20.40
CA PRO A 12 4.64 6.19 20.64
C PRO A 12 3.60 6.67 19.64
N LEU A 13 2.87 5.71 19.06
CA LEU A 13 1.73 6.00 18.19
C LEU A 13 0.78 6.98 18.90
N PRO A 14 0.25 8.00 18.20
CA PRO A 14 -0.66 8.96 18.81
C PRO A 14 -1.85 8.23 19.44
N THR A 15 -2.14 8.58 20.70
CA THR A 15 -3.20 7.99 21.52
C THR A 15 -4.59 8.49 21.12
N ALA A 16 -4.68 9.52 20.28
CA ALA A 16 -5.94 10.08 19.80
C ALA A 16 -6.21 9.64 18.35
N ALA A 17 -7.49 9.41 18.06
CA ALA A 17 -8.00 9.16 16.71
C ALA A 17 -7.48 10.22 15.72
N PRO A 18 -6.72 9.84 14.68
CA PRO A 18 -6.13 10.80 13.75
C PRO A 18 -7.22 11.48 12.91
N THR A 19 -7.14 12.79 12.72
CA THR A 19 -7.98 13.53 11.77
C THR A 19 -7.30 13.61 10.41
N SER A 20 -6.90 12.47 9.83
CA SER A 20 -6.13 12.48 8.58
C SER A 20 -7.00 12.90 7.39
N ARG A 21 -6.79 14.14 6.94
CA ARG A 21 -6.93 14.53 5.53
C ARG A 21 -5.58 15.04 5.07
N VAL A 22 -4.71 14.13 4.63
CA VAL A 22 -3.61 14.51 3.74
C VAL A 22 -4.27 15.29 2.60
N GLY A 23 -3.94 16.58 2.44
CA GLY A 23 -4.64 17.54 1.56
C GLY A 23 -4.55 17.25 0.05
N VAL A 24 -4.16 16.04 -0.32
CA VAL A 24 -4.07 15.51 -1.67
C VAL A 24 -5.24 14.55 -1.88
N ASN A 25 -5.68 14.37 -3.12
CA ASN A 25 -6.65 13.34 -3.50
C ASN A 25 -6.03 11.91 -3.42
N ALA A 26 -5.18 11.67 -2.41
CA ALA A 26 -4.47 10.45 -2.14
C ALA A 26 -5.09 9.77 -0.91
N GLY A 27 -5.38 8.48 -1.03
CA GLY A 27 -5.72 7.65 0.11
C GLY A 27 -4.49 7.37 0.98
N CYS A 28 -4.73 6.92 2.21
CA CYS A 28 -3.70 6.42 3.12
C CYS A 28 -3.89 4.91 3.35
N SER A 29 -2.78 4.17 3.51
CA SER A 29 -2.78 2.79 3.99
C SER A 29 -1.82 2.63 5.17
N ILE A 30 -2.27 1.90 6.19
CA ILE A 30 -1.52 1.71 7.44
C ILE A 30 -1.17 0.22 7.59
N PRO A 31 0.02 -0.15 8.08
CA PRO A 31 0.40 -1.55 8.33
C PRO A 31 -0.50 -2.19 9.39
N ALA A 32 -0.81 -3.48 9.23
CA ALA A 32 -1.67 -4.20 10.17
C ALA A 32 -1.08 -4.28 11.58
N ALA A 33 0.26 -4.27 11.72
CA ALA A 33 0.94 -4.12 13.02
C ALA A 33 0.47 -2.89 13.84
N ALA A 34 -0.03 -1.83 13.21
CA ALA A 34 -0.56 -0.67 13.94
C ALA A 34 -1.91 -0.96 14.63
N LEU A 35 -2.58 -2.07 14.30
CA LEU A 35 -3.86 -2.46 14.89
C LEU A 35 -3.74 -2.89 16.35
N ASP A 36 -2.54 -3.17 16.86
CA ASP A 36 -2.30 -3.43 18.29
C ASP A 36 -2.86 -2.31 19.19
N ASN A 37 -2.90 -1.07 18.70
CA ASN A 37 -3.65 -0.01 19.33
C ASN A 37 -5.15 -0.13 18.99
N ARG A 38 -5.94 -0.59 19.98
CA ARG A 38 -7.38 -0.82 19.85
C ARG A 38 -8.18 0.43 19.43
N GLU A 39 -7.80 1.61 19.89
CA GLU A 39 -8.47 2.86 19.55
C GLU A 39 -8.22 3.23 18.09
N LEU A 40 -6.96 3.11 17.65
CA LEU A 40 -6.58 3.29 16.27
C LEU A 40 -7.28 2.28 15.35
N ALA A 41 -7.33 1.00 15.75
CA ALA A 41 -8.02 -0.03 14.99
C ALA A 41 -9.52 0.26 14.83
N ALA A 42 -10.18 0.73 15.89
CA ALA A 42 -11.59 1.13 15.84
C ALA A 42 -11.79 2.32 14.89
N TRP A 43 -10.90 3.30 14.92
CA TRP A 43 -10.92 4.46 14.03
C TRP A 43 -10.70 4.07 12.56
N ILE A 44 -9.69 3.24 12.27
CA ILE A 44 -9.40 2.72 10.92
C ILE A 44 -10.64 2.02 10.36
N ARG A 45 -11.27 1.16 11.17
CA ARG A 45 -12.48 0.42 10.79
C ARG A 45 -13.66 1.34 10.47
N SER A 46 -13.89 2.37 11.29
CA SER A 46 -15.03 3.28 11.09
C SER A 46 -14.83 4.23 9.91
N HIS A 47 -13.59 4.65 9.64
CA HIS A 47 -13.26 5.63 8.59
C HIS A 47 -12.90 5.01 7.25
N GLY A 48 -12.85 3.68 7.14
CA GLY A 48 -12.59 3.01 5.86
C GLY A 48 -11.14 3.11 5.39
N VAL A 49 -10.19 3.43 6.27
CA VAL A 49 -8.76 3.53 5.94
C VAL A 49 -8.24 2.16 5.51
N SER A 50 -7.38 2.12 4.49
CA SER A 50 -6.82 0.86 4.02
C SER A 50 -5.79 0.32 5.01
N VAL A 51 -5.71 -1.00 5.14
CA VAL A 51 -4.76 -1.70 5.98
C VAL A 51 -3.91 -2.62 5.14
N THR A 52 -2.59 -2.50 5.25
CA THR A 52 -1.63 -3.36 4.56
C THR A 52 -1.21 -4.50 5.47
N ALA A 53 -1.52 -5.74 5.11
CA ALA A 53 -1.10 -6.96 5.82
C ALA A 53 -0.01 -7.69 5.04
N ARG A 54 0.99 -8.29 5.71
CA ARG A 54 2.10 -9.02 5.06
C ARG A 54 2.22 -10.49 5.46
N ASP A 55 1.71 -10.88 6.62
CA ASP A 55 1.90 -12.23 7.16
C ASP A 55 0.65 -12.73 7.92
N ASP A 56 0.78 -13.90 8.54
CA ASP A 56 -0.28 -14.53 9.32
C ASP A 56 -0.67 -13.70 10.56
N HIS A 57 0.29 -13.08 11.23
CA HIS A 57 0.04 -12.29 12.42
C HIS A 57 -0.79 -11.04 12.07
N ASP A 58 -0.45 -10.37 10.98
CA ASP A 58 -1.23 -9.25 10.46
C ASP A 58 -2.67 -9.66 10.11
N LEU A 59 -2.84 -10.85 9.52
CA LEU A 59 -4.18 -11.37 9.21
C LEU A 59 -4.98 -11.68 10.47
N ASP A 60 -4.35 -12.17 11.55
CA ASP A 60 -4.98 -12.33 12.86
C ASP A 60 -5.46 -10.98 13.41
N LEU A 61 -4.64 -9.94 13.34
CA LEU A 61 -5.01 -8.60 13.79
C LEU A 61 -6.19 -8.03 12.99
N VAL A 62 -6.17 -8.17 11.66
CA VAL A 62 -7.26 -7.77 10.76
C VAL A 62 -8.58 -8.45 11.15
N GLN A 63 -8.54 -9.76 11.42
CA GLN A 63 -9.72 -10.53 11.83
C GLN A 63 -10.19 -10.13 13.23
N PHE A 64 -9.27 -10.06 14.20
CA PHE A 64 -9.56 -9.72 15.59
C PHE A 64 -10.23 -8.34 15.71
N HIS A 65 -9.73 -7.34 14.99
CA HIS A 65 -10.31 -6.00 14.98
C HIS A 65 -11.50 -5.83 14.03
N ASN A 66 -11.91 -6.88 13.32
CA ASN A 66 -13.00 -6.88 12.35
C ASN A 66 -12.82 -5.79 11.27
N ILE A 67 -11.60 -5.67 10.73
CA ILE A 67 -11.33 -4.80 9.60
C ILE A 67 -12.01 -5.38 8.36
N LYS A 68 -12.74 -4.53 7.62
CA LYS A 68 -13.52 -5.00 6.47
C LYS A 68 -12.58 -5.47 5.37
N ALA A 69 -12.91 -6.59 4.71
CA ALA A 69 -12.14 -7.15 3.60
C ALA A 69 -11.82 -6.16 2.46
N VAL A 70 -12.69 -5.15 2.23
CA VAL A 70 -12.46 -4.09 1.24
C VAL A 70 -11.33 -3.13 1.65
N GLN A 71 -11.08 -2.96 2.95
CA GLN A 71 -9.99 -2.14 3.50
C GLN A 71 -8.64 -2.86 3.43
N VAL A 72 -8.64 -4.20 3.37
CA VAL A 72 -7.41 -5.00 3.40
C VAL A 72 -6.72 -5.00 2.04
N VAL A 73 -5.44 -4.65 2.05
CA VAL A 73 -4.48 -4.84 0.97
C VAL A 73 -3.43 -5.84 1.47
N PHE A 74 -3.32 -7.00 0.84
CA PHE A 74 -2.31 -7.98 1.23
C PHE A 74 -1.04 -7.80 0.40
N ARG A 75 0.10 -7.62 1.06
CA ARG A 75 1.40 -7.53 0.44
C ARG A 75 2.05 -8.90 0.42
N CYS A 76 2.30 -9.43 -0.78
CA CYS A 76 2.85 -10.77 -0.93
C CYS A 76 4.34 -10.78 -0.55
N GLY A 77 4.69 -11.56 0.47
CA GLY A 77 6.07 -11.91 0.79
C GLY A 77 6.56 -13.14 0.02
N TYR A 78 7.70 -13.70 0.44
CA TYR A 78 8.31 -14.87 -0.20
C TYR A 78 7.55 -16.18 0.03
N GLY A 79 6.76 -16.28 1.10
CA GLY A 79 5.99 -17.48 1.45
C GLY A 79 4.60 -17.49 0.79
N THR A 80 4.18 -18.66 0.28
CA THR A 80 2.92 -18.79 -0.47
C THR A 80 1.76 -19.41 0.32
N ASP A 81 2.01 -20.00 1.49
CA ASP A 81 0.94 -20.54 2.34
C ASP A 81 0.03 -19.44 2.89
N VAL A 82 0.62 -18.29 3.26
CA VAL A 82 -0.11 -17.12 3.76
C VAL A 82 -1.04 -16.54 2.68
N LEU A 83 -0.72 -16.67 1.39
CA LEU A 83 -1.56 -16.15 0.30
C LEU A 83 -2.95 -16.81 0.29
N ARG A 84 -3.01 -18.12 0.50
CA ARG A 84 -4.28 -18.85 0.59
C ARG A 84 -5.12 -18.32 1.75
N ARG A 85 -4.47 -18.06 2.90
CA ARG A 85 -5.13 -17.48 4.06
C ARG A 85 -5.61 -16.06 3.81
N ALA A 86 -4.79 -15.20 3.20
CA ALA A 86 -5.18 -13.84 2.83
C ALA A 86 -6.43 -13.83 1.93
N VAL A 87 -6.51 -14.75 0.97
CA VAL A 87 -7.70 -14.94 0.14
C VAL A 87 -8.90 -15.42 0.96
N ALA A 88 -8.71 -16.34 1.90
CA ALA A 88 -9.76 -16.87 2.78
C ALA A 88 -10.31 -15.82 3.77
N VAL A 89 -9.47 -14.92 4.29
CA VAL A 89 -9.88 -13.75 5.09
C VAL A 89 -10.64 -12.71 4.24
N GLY A 90 -10.66 -12.91 2.92
CA GLY A 90 -11.46 -12.10 1.99
C GLY A 90 -10.68 -10.94 1.37
N ALA A 91 -9.37 -10.85 1.56
CA ALA A 91 -8.56 -9.78 0.96
C ALA A 91 -8.85 -9.68 -0.54
N SER A 92 -9.15 -8.47 -0.99
CA SER A 92 -9.59 -8.19 -2.36
C SER A 92 -8.48 -7.56 -3.19
N ARG A 93 -7.52 -6.90 -2.54
CA ARG A 93 -6.40 -6.20 -3.17
C ARG A 93 -5.08 -6.84 -2.75
N PHE A 94 -4.19 -7.06 -3.71
CA PHE A 94 -2.89 -7.69 -3.50
C PHE A 94 -1.77 -6.87 -4.13
N ILE A 95 -0.68 -6.66 -3.41
CA ILE A 95 0.59 -6.20 -3.98
C ILE A 95 1.41 -7.44 -4.32
N VAL A 96 1.75 -7.62 -5.59
CA VAL A 96 2.45 -8.80 -6.10
C VAL A 96 3.77 -8.40 -6.76
N SER A 97 4.78 -9.25 -6.62
CA SER A 97 6.13 -9.06 -7.17
C SER A 97 6.58 -10.20 -8.07
N SER A 98 5.78 -11.26 -8.26
CA SER A 98 6.14 -12.42 -9.07
C SER A 98 4.95 -13.08 -9.77
N ALA A 99 5.21 -13.81 -10.86
CA ALA A 99 4.20 -14.66 -11.51
C ALA A 99 3.67 -15.74 -10.56
N HIS A 100 4.52 -16.23 -9.65
CA HIS A 100 4.13 -17.26 -8.69
C HIS A 100 3.05 -16.74 -7.71
N HIS A 101 3.17 -15.49 -7.26
CA HIS A 101 2.12 -14.87 -6.44
C HIS A 101 0.79 -14.79 -7.20
N MET A 102 0.82 -14.38 -8.47
CA MET A 102 -0.38 -14.29 -9.31
C MET A 102 -1.03 -15.65 -9.48
N ALA A 103 -0.26 -16.68 -9.88
CA ALA A 103 -0.77 -18.04 -10.04
C ALA A 103 -1.44 -18.54 -8.76
N ARG A 104 -0.77 -18.38 -7.62
CA ARG A 104 -1.29 -18.83 -6.32
C ARG A 104 -2.58 -18.11 -5.91
N ILE A 105 -2.67 -16.80 -6.16
CA ILE A 105 -3.90 -16.05 -5.90
C ILE A 105 -5.02 -16.53 -6.82
N SER A 106 -4.75 -16.78 -8.11
CA SER A 106 -5.75 -17.27 -9.07
C SER A 106 -6.33 -18.63 -8.66
N GLU A 107 -5.46 -19.55 -8.22
CA GLU A 107 -5.84 -20.86 -7.70
C GLU A 107 -6.78 -20.76 -6.50
N CYS A 108 -6.48 -19.85 -5.56
CA CYS A 108 -7.24 -19.69 -4.33
C CYS A 108 -8.50 -18.81 -4.51
N ALA A 109 -8.56 -17.99 -5.57
CA ALA A 109 -9.60 -16.99 -5.74
C ALA A 109 -10.95 -17.60 -6.16
N HIS A 110 -11.98 -17.37 -5.34
CA HIS A 110 -13.37 -17.67 -5.69
C HIS A 110 -14.10 -16.48 -6.36
N ALA A 111 -13.50 -15.29 -6.32
CA ALA A 111 -14.03 -14.05 -6.90
C ALA A 111 -12.86 -13.22 -7.45
N THR A 112 -13.19 -12.17 -8.23
CA THR A 112 -12.16 -11.29 -8.79
C THR A 112 -11.31 -10.65 -7.71
N LYS A 113 -9.99 -10.72 -7.88
CA LYS A 113 -8.96 -10.08 -7.06
C LYS A 113 -8.27 -8.99 -7.86
N TYR A 114 -7.86 -7.94 -7.17
CA TYR A 114 -7.27 -6.75 -7.76
C TYR A 114 -5.79 -6.70 -7.43
N LEU A 115 -4.96 -6.51 -8.44
CA LEU A 115 -3.51 -6.54 -8.31
C LEU A 115 -2.91 -5.15 -8.45
N HIS A 116 -2.01 -4.85 -7.53
CA HIS A 116 -1.00 -3.82 -7.63
C HIS A 116 0.33 -4.49 -8.01
N LEU A 117 0.87 -4.15 -9.18
CA LEU A 117 2.13 -4.72 -9.64
C LEU A 117 3.30 -3.93 -9.04
N ASP A 118 4.12 -4.60 -8.26
CA ASP A 118 5.44 -4.09 -7.87
C ASP A 118 6.38 -4.07 -9.09
N GLU A 119 7.53 -3.40 -8.99
CA GLU A 119 8.53 -3.23 -10.05
C GLU A 119 9.02 -4.57 -10.62
N ALA A 120 9.26 -5.56 -9.75
CA ALA A 120 9.68 -6.90 -10.14
C ALA A 120 8.56 -7.75 -10.78
N ALA A 121 7.30 -7.33 -10.66
CA ALA A 121 6.19 -8.15 -11.14
C ALA A 121 6.15 -8.21 -12.68
N PRO A 122 5.97 -9.40 -13.26
CA PRO A 122 5.81 -9.54 -14.70
C PRO A 122 4.50 -8.89 -15.16
N LEU A 123 4.45 -8.53 -16.44
CA LEU A 123 3.22 -8.08 -17.07
C LEU A 123 2.21 -9.25 -17.14
N MET A 124 0.97 -9.00 -16.72
CA MET A 124 -0.15 -9.93 -16.83
C MET A 124 -1.25 -9.29 -17.68
N LEU A 125 -1.46 -9.80 -18.90
CA LEU A 125 -2.43 -9.25 -19.85
C LEU A 125 -3.85 -9.85 -19.73
N GLY A 126 -4.07 -10.78 -18.81
CA GLY A 126 -5.42 -11.24 -18.53
C GLY A 126 -5.52 -12.55 -17.77
N ASP A 127 -6.30 -12.52 -16.70
CA ASP A 127 -6.86 -13.67 -16.01
C ASP A 127 -8.31 -13.29 -15.65
N ARG A 128 -9.26 -14.24 -15.72
CA ARG A 128 -10.68 -13.95 -15.43
C ARG A 128 -10.89 -13.52 -13.97
N ARG A 129 -10.09 -14.05 -13.06
CA ARG A 129 -10.14 -13.83 -11.62
C ARG A 129 -9.15 -12.77 -11.16
N LEU A 130 -8.13 -12.42 -11.94
CA LEU A 130 -7.18 -11.37 -11.55
C LEU A 130 -7.28 -10.15 -12.45
N ARG A 131 -7.34 -8.96 -11.84
CA ARG A 131 -7.39 -7.68 -12.55
C ARG A 131 -6.26 -6.79 -12.06
N VAL A 132 -5.35 -6.43 -12.96
CA VAL A 132 -4.36 -5.40 -12.68
C VAL A 132 -5.07 -4.05 -12.64
N VAL A 133 -5.04 -3.39 -11.49
CA VAL A 133 -5.68 -2.08 -11.28
C VAL A 133 -4.68 -0.98 -10.94
N GLY A 134 -3.49 -1.36 -10.50
CA GLY A 134 -2.50 -0.39 -10.07
C GLY A 134 -1.08 -0.88 -10.12
N LEU A 135 -0.17 0.04 -9.82
CA LEU A 135 1.24 -0.23 -9.59
C LEU A 135 1.59 0.11 -8.15
N HIS A 136 2.65 -0.52 -7.66
CA HIS A 136 3.21 -0.29 -6.35
C HIS A 136 4.72 -0.14 -6.45
N THR A 137 5.31 0.64 -5.55
CA THR A 137 6.75 0.65 -5.31
C THR A 137 7.00 1.06 -3.86
N ASP A 138 8.12 0.59 -3.32
CA ASP A 138 8.64 1.09 -2.07
C ASP A 138 9.53 2.31 -2.30
N VAL A 139 9.34 3.31 -1.46
CA VAL A 139 10.19 4.48 -1.34
C VAL A 139 11.03 4.27 -0.10
N THR A 140 12.32 3.99 -0.30
CA THR A 140 13.26 3.61 0.76
C THR A 140 13.31 4.65 1.89
N GLU A 141 13.64 4.24 3.11
CA GLU A 141 13.64 5.12 4.30
C GLU A 141 14.57 6.34 4.20
N HIS A 142 15.59 6.29 3.34
CA HIS A 142 16.53 7.39 3.10
C HIS A 142 16.10 8.31 1.96
N SER A 143 14.96 8.03 1.32
CA SER A 143 14.43 8.86 0.25
C SER A 143 13.81 10.13 0.84
N ASP A 144 14.40 11.26 0.46
CA ASP A 144 13.82 12.56 0.67
C ASP A 144 12.55 12.75 -0.20
N VAL A 145 11.97 13.95 -0.12
CA VAL A 145 10.79 14.34 -0.90
C VAL A 145 11.00 14.16 -2.42
N ALA A 146 12.24 14.27 -2.92
CA ALA A 146 12.55 14.06 -4.33
C ALA A 146 12.46 12.57 -4.70
N GLY A 147 12.86 11.65 -3.81
CA GLY A 147 12.71 10.21 -4.02
C GLY A 147 11.25 9.77 -4.26
N TRP A 148 10.29 10.38 -3.56
CA TRP A 148 8.85 10.14 -3.79
C TRP A 148 8.39 10.66 -5.16
N SER A 149 8.87 11.83 -5.58
CA SER A 149 8.61 12.37 -6.91
C SER A 149 9.16 11.46 -8.01
N SER A 150 10.41 11.00 -7.88
CA SER A 150 11.02 10.08 -8.84
C SER A 150 10.29 8.73 -8.90
N ALA A 151 9.77 8.24 -7.77
CA ALA A 151 8.96 7.04 -7.73
C ALA A 151 7.65 7.21 -8.54
N VAL A 152 6.99 8.36 -8.45
CA VAL A 152 5.82 8.69 -9.29
C VAL A 152 6.18 8.66 -10.77
N GLN A 153 7.30 9.28 -11.16
CA GLN A 153 7.75 9.31 -12.56
C GLN A 153 7.95 7.90 -13.12
N ARG A 154 8.66 7.04 -12.39
CA ARG A 154 8.87 5.64 -12.79
C ARG A 154 7.56 4.87 -12.92
N LEU A 155 6.65 5.02 -11.95
CA LEU A 155 5.36 4.34 -11.99
C LEU A 155 4.47 4.83 -13.13
N LEU A 156 4.42 6.13 -13.43
CA LEU A 156 3.61 6.66 -14.52
C LEU A 156 4.16 6.29 -15.90
N ALA A 157 5.48 6.32 -16.08
CA ALA A 157 6.10 5.82 -17.31
C ALA A 157 5.74 4.33 -17.54
N ARG A 158 5.83 3.50 -16.49
CA ARG A 158 5.41 2.10 -16.57
C ARG A 158 3.91 1.95 -16.83
N ALA A 159 3.06 2.77 -16.20
CA ALA A 159 1.61 2.76 -16.43
C ALA A 159 1.27 3.13 -17.88
N ALA A 160 2.00 4.08 -18.49
CA ALA A 160 1.82 4.46 -19.89
C ALA A 160 2.04 3.26 -20.83
N VAL A 161 3.16 2.55 -20.64
CA VAL A 161 3.48 1.33 -21.41
C VAL A 161 2.39 0.27 -21.22
N LEU A 162 2.00 0.00 -19.97
CA LEU A 162 1.00 -1.01 -19.66
C LEU A 162 -0.38 -0.69 -20.26
N ASN A 163 -0.80 0.57 -20.16
CA ASN A 163 -2.07 1.02 -20.74
C ASN A 163 -2.05 0.97 -22.27
N ALA A 164 -0.93 1.31 -22.90
CA ALA A 164 -0.75 1.14 -24.34
C ALA A 164 -0.83 -0.34 -24.77
N CYS A 165 -0.43 -1.27 -23.91
CA CYS A 165 -0.60 -2.71 -24.10
C CYS A 165 -2.00 -3.25 -23.72
N GLY A 166 -2.95 -2.38 -23.38
CA GLY A 166 -4.35 -2.75 -23.07
C GLY A 166 -4.63 -3.07 -21.59
N ALA A 167 -3.65 -2.93 -20.69
CA ALA A 167 -3.94 -2.97 -19.26
C ALA A 167 -4.75 -1.72 -18.83
N THR A 168 -5.37 -1.76 -17.66
CA THR A 168 -6.15 -0.62 -17.14
C THR A 168 -5.63 -0.16 -15.79
N VAL A 169 -4.39 0.34 -15.78
CA VAL A 169 -3.76 0.90 -14.58
C VAL A 169 -4.40 2.25 -14.27
N LYS A 170 -5.13 2.31 -13.15
CA LYS A 170 -5.83 3.51 -12.66
C LYS A 170 -5.39 3.93 -11.25
N ARG A 171 -4.45 3.20 -10.65
CA ARG A 171 -3.99 3.43 -9.28
C ARG A 171 -2.48 3.35 -9.19
N ILE A 172 -1.89 4.16 -8.33
CA ILE A 172 -0.50 4.01 -7.91
C ILE A 172 -0.42 3.96 -6.39
N THR A 173 0.49 3.18 -5.85
CA THR A 173 0.73 3.05 -4.41
C THR A 173 2.20 3.23 -4.13
N LEU A 174 2.52 4.18 -3.26
CA LEU A 174 3.88 4.49 -2.84
C LEU A 174 3.97 4.11 -1.37
N SER A 175 4.85 3.17 -1.02
CA SER A 175 5.00 2.72 0.38
C SER A 175 6.31 3.16 0.96
N GLY A 176 6.31 3.80 2.11
CA GLY A 176 7.53 4.28 2.74
C GLY A 176 7.23 5.13 3.96
N GLY A 177 8.26 5.42 4.74
CA GLY A 177 8.15 6.21 5.95
C GLY A 177 7.39 5.50 7.10
N PRO A 178 7.62 5.96 8.33
CA PRO A 178 7.06 5.34 9.52
C PRO A 178 5.57 5.62 9.68
N THR A 179 4.84 4.74 10.36
CA THR A 179 3.38 4.87 10.57
C THR A 179 2.96 6.19 11.20
N HIS A 180 3.69 6.71 12.19
CA HIS A 180 3.33 7.95 12.88
C HIS A 180 3.31 9.16 11.94
N MET A 181 4.17 9.18 10.91
CA MET A 181 4.20 10.24 9.89
C MET A 181 2.86 10.34 9.16
N TRP A 182 2.24 9.20 8.86
CA TRP A 182 1.00 9.14 8.08
C TRP A 182 -0.26 9.29 8.91
N LEU A 183 -0.20 8.99 10.21
CA LEU A 183 -1.30 9.20 11.15
C LEU A 183 -1.36 10.65 11.64
N GLY A 184 -0.24 11.37 11.66
CA GLY A 184 -0.20 12.78 12.05
C GLY A 184 -0.93 13.67 11.05
N ALA A 185 -2.11 14.18 11.43
CA ALA A 185 -2.98 15.00 10.56
C ALA A 185 -2.28 16.22 9.91
N ASP A 186 -1.19 16.70 10.53
CA ASP A 186 -0.40 17.84 10.06
C ASP A 186 1.11 17.57 10.05
N HIS A 187 1.55 16.31 9.95
CA HIS A 187 2.98 16.02 9.93
C HIS A 187 3.64 16.74 8.73
N PRO A 188 4.57 17.70 8.94
CA PRO A 188 5.11 18.55 7.87
C PRO A 188 5.76 17.72 6.76
N GLY A 189 6.42 16.62 7.12
CA GLY A 189 7.00 15.68 6.16
C GLY A 189 5.95 14.97 5.30
N ALA A 190 4.82 14.55 5.88
CA ALA A 190 3.77 13.86 5.12
C ALA A 190 3.10 14.82 4.12
N ARG A 191 2.88 16.07 4.53
CA ARG A 191 2.36 17.12 3.66
C ARG A 191 3.33 17.45 2.53
N ALA A 192 4.62 17.64 2.83
CA ALA A 192 5.63 17.91 1.82
C ALA A 192 5.76 16.77 0.79
N ILE A 193 5.71 15.51 1.24
CA ILE A 193 5.68 14.34 0.37
C ILE A 193 4.43 14.33 -0.49
N ALA A 194 3.25 14.54 0.10
CA ALA A 194 1.99 14.52 -0.62
C ALA A 194 1.95 15.62 -1.70
N ASP A 195 2.37 16.85 -1.37
CA ASP A 195 2.43 17.97 -2.31
C ASP A 195 3.42 17.71 -3.45
N ALA A 196 4.57 17.08 -3.16
CA ALA A 196 5.55 16.71 -4.18
C ALA A 196 5.03 15.61 -5.11
N VAL A 197 4.37 14.60 -4.55
CA VAL A 197 3.68 13.55 -5.32
C VAL A 197 2.58 14.15 -6.20
N ASP A 198 1.78 15.09 -5.68
CA ASP A 198 0.70 15.74 -6.42
C ASP A 198 1.21 16.56 -7.62
N ARG A 199 2.32 17.29 -7.44
CA ARG A 199 3.01 18.00 -8.52
C ARG A 199 3.57 17.04 -9.56
N ALA A 200 4.36 16.04 -9.13
CA ALA A 200 4.96 15.05 -10.03
C ALA A 200 3.88 14.31 -10.85
N LEU A 201 2.77 13.93 -10.22
CA LEU A 201 1.62 13.34 -10.91
C LEU A 201 1.07 14.24 -12.01
N SER A 202 0.91 15.53 -11.72
CA SER A 202 0.33 16.48 -12.67
C SER A 202 1.22 16.66 -13.89
N ASP A 203 2.53 16.76 -13.69
CA ASP A 203 3.49 16.94 -14.78
C ASP A 203 3.63 15.67 -15.63
N GLU A 204 3.75 14.51 -14.99
CA GLU A 204 3.89 13.24 -15.71
C GLU A 204 2.59 12.79 -16.39
N CYS A 205 1.42 13.01 -15.79
CA CYS A 205 0.15 12.73 -16.47
C CYS A 205 0.02 13.59 -17.74
N ARG A 206 0.47 14.85 -17.70
CA ARG A 206 0.52 15.72 -18.88
C ARG A 206 1.52 15.19 -19.92
N ASN A 207 2.72 14.82 -19.48
CA ASN A 207 3.80 14.32 -20.34
C ASN A 207 3.40 13.03 -21.09
N TRP A 208 2.76 12.09 -20.40
CA TRP A 208 2.34 10.81 -20.95
C TRP A 208 0.90 10.79 -21.49
N ALA A 209 0.20 11.94 -21.46
CA ALA A 209 -1.22 12.06 -21.80
C ALA A 209 -2.12 11.04 -21.08
N LEU A 210 -1.82 10.76 -19.80
CA LEU A 210 -2.55 9.80 -18.98
C LEU A 210 -3.67 10.48 -18.16
N PRO A 211 -4.80 9.81 -17.93
CA PRO A 211 -5.73 10.24 -16.90
C PRO A 211 -5.06 10.15 -15.51
N ARG A 212 -5.38 11.09 -14.61
CA ARG A 212 -4.81 11.11 -13.26
C ARG A 212 -5.20 9.83 -12.50
N PRO A 213 -4.23 9.00 -12.05
CA PRO A 213 -4.54 7.82 -11.26
C PRO A 213 -4.92 8.19 -9.82
N ALA A 214 -5.69 7.32 -9.18
CA ALA A 214 -5.88 7.41 -7.73
C ALA A 214 -4.58 7.02 -7.01
N VAL A 215 -4.19 7.79 -6.01
CA VAL A 215 -2.91 7.59 -5.31
C VAL A 215 -3.18 7.03 -3.92
N THR A 216 -2.28 6.18 -3.44
CA THR A 216 -2.29 5.73 -2.05
C THR A 216 -0.87 5.85 -1.50
N LEU A 217 -0.73 6.60 -0.42
CA LEU A 217 0.50 6.68 0.36
C LEU A 217 0.37 5.67 1.50
N ALA A 218 1.30 4.73 1.59
CA ALA A 218 1.25 3.66 2.57
C ALA A 218 2.46 3.75 3.49
N ALA A 219 2.24 3.60 4.80
CA ALA A 219 3.36 3.44 5.70
C ALA A 219 4.04 2.09 5.46
N LEU A 220 5.36 2.07 5.63
CA LEU A 220 6.15 0.84 5.59
C LEU A 220 6.77 0.64 6.97
N THR A 221 6.35 -0.40 7.67
CA THR A 221 7.03 -0.87 8.88
C THR A 221 8.21 -1.74 8.46
N ASN A 222 9.41 -1.29 8.78
CA ASN A 222 10.61 -2.12 8.80
C ASN A 222 10.52 -3.18 9.90
#